data_AF-A0A3D1T8P9-F1
#
_entry.id   AF-A0A3D1T8P9-F1
#
_cell.length_a   1.000
_cell.length_b   1.000
_cell.length_c   1.000
_cell.angle_alpha   90.00
_cell.angle_beta   90.00
_cell.angle_gamma   90.00
#
_symmetry.space_group_name_H-M   'P 1'
#
loop_
_entity.id
_entity.type
_entity.pdbx_description
1 polymer ?
#
loop_
_entity_poly.entity_id
_entity_poly.type
_entity_poly.pdbx_seq_one_letter_code
_entity_poly.pdbx_strand_id
1 'polypeptide(L)'
;MRFSPTLIRTTASGQNRGKLALYARRGNSRGDMKTMALTNSALSLRLARLALRMVGLGFVFGLLWFPVSGFAGSLSGSVEDRGGAPIPGVFIDIYDSEGGAFDFAVTDAAGVYRFDGLVAGDYYVHTDSLGEFVDQWFDQVPGAADSLFYDPLKAGATPIAVPATGLRSGIIFALDLAGAVSGRVTDAASAGVARAYVDVYLLDGTRVRSALTDSLGAYVVDGLPAGTYAVRTDTLGALRDEWHDGTVAFDSVNPGMAGVQGLQV
;
A
#
# COMPACT_ATOMS: atom_id res chain seq x y z
N MET A 1 -55.50 -0.78 -20.21
CA MET A 1 -55.50 -0.49 -18.76
C MET A 1 -54.62 0.72 -18.51
N ARG A 2 -54.82 1.47 -17.41
CA ARG A 2 -53.90 2.52 -16.96
C ARG A 2 -53.03 1.96 -15.82
N PHE A 3 -51.74 2.27 -15.82
CA PHE A 3 -50.88 2.10 -14.65
C PHE A 3 -50.38 3.48 -14.20
N SER A 4 -50.40 3.71 -12.89
CA SER A 4 -50.06 5.00 -12.27
C SER A 4 -48.58 5.03 -11.88
N PRO A 5 -47.91 6.19 -11.94
CA PRO A 5 -46.57 6.34 -11.36
C PRO A 5 -46.66 6.37 -9.83
N THR A 6 -45.99 5.42 -9.17
CA THR A 6 -45.88 5.40 -7.70
C THR A 6 -44.84 6.41 -7.24
N LEU A 7 -45.26 7.49 -6.59
CA LEU A 7 -44.34 8.38 -5.87
C LEU A 7 -43.82 7.69 -4.60
N ILE A 8 -42.49 7.56 -4.49
CA ILE A 8 -41.82 7.30 -3.22
C ILE A 8 -41.39 8.65 -2.63
N ARG A 9 -41.88 8.98 -1.43
CA ARG A 9 -41.42 10.13 -0.63
C ARG A 9 -40.45 9.63 0.43
N THR A 10 -39.21 10.07 0.38
CA THR A 10 -38.23 9.82 1.45
C THR A 10 -38.45 10.84 2.58
N THR A 11 -38.90 10.39 3.75
CA THR A 11 -39.06 11.24 4.94
C THR A 11 -37.75 11.37 5.70
N ALA A 12 -37.22 12.58 5.84
CA ALA A 12 -36.08 12.85 6.71
C ALA A 12 -36.46 12.65 8.19
N SER A 13 -35.62 11.93 8.94
CA SER A 13 -35.80 11.64 10.37
C SER A 13 -34.58 12.10 11.17
N GLY A 14 -34.76 12.36 12.46
CA GLY A 14 -33.65 12.24 13.42
C GLY A 14 -32.94 13.53 13.87
N GLN A 15 -33.72 14.58 14.19
CA GLN A 15 -33.29 15.72 15.04
C GLN A 15 -32.28 15.31 16.13
N ASN A 16 -31.00 15.67 15.99
CA ASN A 16 -30.02 15.48 17.05
C ASN A 16 -30.00 16.71 17.99
N ARG A 17 -30.60 16.59 19.17
CA ARG A 17 -30.75 17.66 20.17
C ARG A 17 -30.30 17.19 21.56
N GLY A 18 -29.29 17.83 22.13
CA GLY A 18 -28.90 17.62 23.53
C GLY A 18 -27.73 18.51 23.94
N LYS A 19 -27.97 19.52 24.79
CA LYS A 19 -26.94 20.47 25.25
C LYS A 19 -27.25 20.96 26.68
N LEU A 20 -26.25 20.87 27.57
CA LEU A 20 -26.09 21.58 28.87
C LEU A 20 -27.12 21.36 30.02
N ALA A 21 -26.68 20.71 31.10
CA ALA A 21 -26.81 21.09 32.53
C ALA A 21 -26.03 20.05 33.40
N LEU A 22 -25.17 20.30 34.40
CA LEU A 22 -24.85 21.42 35.33
C LEU A 22 -25.61 21.36 36.68
N TYR A 23 -24.89 21.07 37.79
CA TYR A 23 -24.97 21.58 39.19
C TYR A 23 -24.09 20.69 40.13
N ALA A 24 -22.98 21.19 40.71
CA ALA A 24 -22.83 21.70 42.10
C ALA A 24 -22.61 20.59 43.18
N ARG A 25 -21.97 20.78 44.36
CA ARG A 25 -21.68 21.95 45.22
C ARG A 25 -20.52 21.58 46.21
N ARG A 26 -19.58 22.47 46.62
CA ARG A 26 -19.51 23.26 47.91
C ARG A 26 -18.04 23.75 48.01
N GLY A 27 -17.66 25.04 48.12
CA GLY A 27 -17.87 26.01 49.22
C GLY A 27 -16.88 25.74 50.37
N ASN A 28 -15.98 26.63 50.84
CA ASN A 28 -15.84 28.12 50.81
C ASN A 28 -14.30 28.47 50.97
N SER A 29 -13.70 29.68 51.08
CA SER A 29 -14.14 31.08 51.35
C SER A 29 -13.09 32.16 50.94
N ARG A 30 -13.56 33.41 50.72
CA ARG A 30 -12.98 34.77 50.97
C ARG A 30 -11.45 35.05 51.05
N GLY A 31 -11.02 36.14 50.39
CA GLY A 31 -9.76 36.86 50.69
C GLY A 31 -9.40 38.05 49.76
N ASP A 32 -10.06 39.20 49.88
CA ASP A 32 -9.58 40.50 49.35
C ASP A 32 -8.49 41.11 50.29
N MET A 33 -7.64 42.11 49.97
CA MET A 33 -7.61 43.21 48.99
C MET A 33 -6.15 43.60 48.58
N LYS A 34 -6.01 44.36 47.48
CA LYS A 34 -5.19 45.61 47.24
C LYS A 34 -3.95 45.89 48.14
N THR A 35 -2.83 46.52 47.70
CA THR A 35 -2.64 47.58 46.67
C THR A 35 -1.13 47.77 46.30
N MET A 36 -0.86 48.56 45.25
CA MET A 36 0.30 49.44 44.92
C MET A 36 1.48 49.65 45.92
N ALA A 37 2.70 50.05 45.54
CA ALA A 37 3.43 50.13 44.24
C ALA A 37 4.90 50.67 44.46
N LEU A 38 5.70 50.81 43.38
CA LEU A 38 6.87 51.73 43.21
C LEU A 38 8.08 51.58 44.18
N THR A 39 9.17 50.90 43.80
CA THR A 39 10.38 51.36 43.04
C THR A 39 11.40 52.25 43.79
N ASN A 40 12.68 51.81 43.76
CA ASN A 40 13.93 52.60 43.91
C ASN A 40 14.22 53.26 45.27
N SER A 41 15.48 53.44 45.74
CA SER A 41 16.78 52.83 45.34
C SER A 41 17.89 53.28 46.31
N ALA A 42 18.70 52.36 46.87
CA ALA A 42 20.08 52.66 47.34
C ALA A 42 20.90 51.41 47.74
N LEU A 43 21.92 51.12 46.94
CA LEU A 43 23.28 50.70 47.35
C LEU A 43 23.50 50.09 48.76
N SER A 44 23.63 48.77 48.81
CA SER A 44 24.73 48.12 49.54
C SER A 44 25.31 46.98 48.69
N LEU A 45 26.64 46.84 48.70
CA LEU A 45 27.35 45.77 47.99
C LEU A 45 27.43 44.53 48.93
N ARG A 46 27.59 43.28 48.49
CA ARG A 46 28.60 42.75 47.55
C ARG A 46 28.22 41.36 46.99
N LEU A 47 28.96 40.92 45.96
CA LEU A 47 29.20 39.52 45.56
C LEU A 47 28.05 38.66 44.99
N ALA A 48 27.47 39.08 43.86
CA ALA A 48 27.29 38.22 42.67
C ALA A 48 26.91 39.09 41.46
N ARG A 49 27.62 38.99 40.32
CA ARG A 49 27.27 39.76 39.10
C ARG A 49 26.26 39.00 38.24
N LEU A 50 24.99 39.25 38.48
CA LEU A 50 23.90 38.89 37.57
C LEU A 50 24.00 39.69 36.26
N ALA A 51 23.98 39.00 35.11
CA ALA A 51 23.27 39.45 33.91
C ALA A 51 23.29 38.36 32.81
N LEU A 52 22.19 37.62 32.67
CA LEU A 52 21.78 37.12 31.36
C LEU A 52 21.53 38.33 30.46
N ARG A 53 22.25 38.47 29.35
CA ARG A 53 21.97 39.47 28.31
C ARG A 53 22.20 38.89 26.92
N MET A 54 21.21 39.13 26.07
CA MET A 54 21.14 38.83 24.63
C MET A 54 21.08 37.35 24.25
N VAL A 55 20.20 37.08 23.28
CA VAL A 55 20.19 35.85 22.49
C VAL A 55 21.47 35.82 21.66
N GLY A 56 22.26 34.76 21.83
CA GLY A 56 23.40 34.42 20.98
C GLY A 56 23.35 32.92 20.70
N LEU A 57 23.43 32.53 19.43
CA LEU A 57 23.16 31.16 19.01
C LEU A 57 24.31 30.21 19.39
N GLY A 58 24.01 29.20 20.21
CA GLY A 58 25.03 28.26 20.72
C GLY A 58 24.49 27.36 21.84
N PHE A 59 23.48 26.55 21.55
CA PHE A 59 22.89 25.63 22.53
C PHE A 59 23.87 24.50 22.90
N VAL A 60 23.83 24.03 24.14
CA VAL A 60 24.75 22.98 24.64
C VAL A 60 24.37 21.64 24.02
N PHE A 61 25.06 21.25 22.94
CA PHE A 61 25.03 19.89 22.40
C PHE A 61 26.22 19.07 22.90
N GLY A 62 26.20 18.80 24.21
CA GLY A 62 27.03 17.74 24.78
C GLY A 62 26.40 16.38 24.50
N LEU A 63 27.12 15.50 23.80
CA LEU A 63 26.93 14.04 23.83
C LEU A 63 25.50 13.52 23.56
N LEU A 64 24.96 13.83 22.39
CA LEU A 64 24.15 12.86 21.64
C LEU A 64 24.97 12.28 20.48
N TRP A 65 26.07 11.61 20.86
CA TRP A 65 26.68 10.60 20.00
C TRP A 65 25.68 9.45 19.94
N PHE A 66 24.86 9.40 18.90
CA PHE A 66 24.19 8.16 18.52
C PHE A 66 25.25 7.25 17.90
N PRO A 67 25.67 6.15 18.56
CA PRO A 67 26.41 5.15 17.85
C PRO A 67 25.43 4.51 16.86
N VAL A 68 25.61 4.76 15.56
CA VAL A 68 25.01 3.91 14.52
C VAL A 68 25.81 2.60 14.49
N SER A 69 25.80 1.90 15.61
CA SER A 69 26.31 0.53 15.77
C SER A 69 25.20 -0.47 15.42
N GLY A 70 24.46 -0.16 14.36
CA GLY A 70 23.84 -1.19 13.55
C GLY A 70 24.98 -1.97 12.91
N PHE A 71 25.33 -3.11 13.50
CA PHE A 71 25.85 -4.19 12.69
C PHE A 71 24.78 -4.46 11.63
N ALA A 72 25.13 -4.18 10.38
CA ALA A 72 24.22 -4.32 9.26
C ALA A 72 24.44 -5.68 8.59
N GLY A 73 23.34 -6.42 8.46
CA GLY A 73 23.26 -7.57 7.59
C GLY A 73 23.20 -7.17 6.12
N SER A 74 23.31 -8.18 5.27
CA SER A 74 23.03 -8.07 3.84
C SER A 74 22.32 -9.32 3.37
N LEU A 75 21.50 -9.19 2.33
CA LEU A 75 20.77 -10.28 1.69
C LEU A 75 21.17 -10.29 0.21
N SER A 76 21.37 -11.48 -0.38
CA SER A 76 21.60 -11.58 -1.82
C SER A 76 20.99 -12.82 -2.44
N GLY A 77 20.64 -12.69 -3.70
CA GLY A 77 19.93 -13.71 -4.44
C GLY A 77 20.14 -13.60 -5.94
N SER A 78 19.41 -14.43 -6.67
CA SER A 78 19.35 -14.38 -8.12
C SER A 78 17.95 -14.72 -8.62
N VAL A 79 17.62 -14.22 -9.81
CA VAL A 79 16.39 -14.55 -10.53
C VAL A 79 16.76 -15.23 -11.85
N GLU A 80 16.12 -16.36 -12.10
CA GLU A 80 16.31 -17.22 -13.27
C GLU A 80 14.96 -17.70 -13.81
N ASP A 81 14.89 -18.09 -15.08
CA ASP A 81 13.73 -18.78 -15.63
C ASP A 81 13.72 -20.28 -15.25
N ARG A 82 12.64 -21.00 -15.58
CA ARG A 82 12.58 -22.47 -15.40
C ARG A 82 13.65 -23.25 -16.18
N GLY A 83 14.36 -22.63 -17.13
CA GLY A 83 15.50 -23.21 -17.84
C GLY A 83 16.86 -22.96 -17.18
N GLY A 84 16.92 -22.14 -16.12
CA GLY A 84 18.16 -21.70 -15.48
C GLY A 84 18.88 -20.58 -16.22
N ALA A 85 18.20 -19.84 -17.10
CA ALA A 85 18.73 -18.62 -17.70
C ALA A 85 18.48 -17.42 -16.76
N PRO A 86 19.48 -16.57 -16.48
CA PRO A 86 19.33 -15.43 -15.58
C PRO A 86 18.41 -14.35 -16.17
N ILE A 87 17.54 -13.77 -15.34
CA ILE A 87 16.59 -12.72 -15.74
C ILE A 87 17.08 -11.35 -15.22
N PRO A 88 17.62 -10.47 -16.08
CA PRO A 88 18.06 -9.13 -15.72
C PRO A 88 16.90 -8.12 -15.66
N GLY A 89 17.05 -7.05 -14.89
CA GLY A 89 16.07 -5.94 -14.86
C GLY A 89 14.80 -6.18 -14.03
N VAL A 90 14.68 -7.33 -13.36
CA VAL A 90 13.56 -7.63 -12.44
C VAL A 90 13.71 -6.78 -11.20
N PHE A 91 12.63 -6.11 -10.77
CA PHE A 91 12.59 -5.41 -9.49
C PHE A 91 12.39 -6.43 -8.37
N ILE A 92 13.17 -6.27 -7.31
CA ILE A 92 13.13 -7.15 -6.15
C ILE A 92 12.77 -6.26 -4.96
N ASP A 93 11.57 -6.40 -4.45
CA ASP A 93 11.09 -5.65 -3.31
C ASP A 93 11.43 -6.40 -2.02
N ILE A 94 11.92 -5.70 -1.01
CA ILE A 94 12.07 -6.24 0.35
C ILE A 94 11.12 -5.55 1.30
N TYR A 95 10.46 -6.35 2.14
CA TYR A 95 9.47 -5.93 3.12
C TYR A 95 9.97 -6.30 4.52
N ASP A 96 9.69 -5.45 5.51
CA ASP A 96 10.00 -5.72 6.91
C ASP A 96 9.08 -6.79 7.53
N SER A 97 9.36 -7.15 8.78
CA SER A 97 8.60 -8.15 9.55
C SER A 97 7.13 -7.76 9.83
N GLU A 98 6.74 -6.50 9.62
CA GLU A 98 5.36 -6.02 9.77
C GLU A 98 4.61 -5.97 8.42
N GLY A 99 5.29 -6.33 7.32
CA GLY A 99 4.76 -6.27 5.96
C GLY A 99 4.89 -4.88 5.30
N GLY A 100 5.65 -3.96 5.90
CA GLY A 100 5.97 -2.66 5.31
C GLY A 100 6.98 -2.79 4.19
N ALA A 101 6.70 -2.22 3.01
CA ALA A 101 7.68 -2.11 1.93
C ALA A 101 8.88 -1.25 2.40
N PHE A 102 10.07 -1.83 2.39
CA PHE A 102 11.26 -1.29 3.06
C PHE A 102 12.27 -0.69 2.07
N ASP A 103 12.62 -1.43 1.00
CA ASP A 103 13.56 -1.02 -0.05
C ASP A 103 13.36 -1.87 -1.31
N PHE A 104 14.07 -1.57 -2.41
CA PHE A 104 14.11 -2.41 -3.60
C PHE A 104 15.51 -2.53 -4.20
N ALA A 105 15.76 -3.65 -4.89
CA ALA A 105 16.92 -3.89 -5.73
C ALA A 105 16.47 -4.20 -7.17
N VAL A 106 17.40 -4.18 -8.13
CA VAL A 106 17.13 -4.61 -9.51
C VAL A 106 18.18 -5.64 -9.92
N THR A 107 17.78 -6.71 -10.60
CA THR A 107 18.70 -7.77 -11.02
C THR A 107 19.67 -7.30 -12.10
N ASP A 108 20.95 -7.65 -11.95
CA ASP A 108 22.01 -7.33 -12.90
C ASP A 108 22.00 -8.22 -14.15
N ALA A 109 22.98 -8.06 -15.04
CA ALA A 109 23.13 -8.85 -16.27
C ALA A 109 23.40 -10.35 -16.05
N ALA A 110 23.64 -10.79 -14.81
CA ALA A 110 23.74 -12.18 -14.39
C ALA A 110 22.52 -12.63 -13.54
N GLY A 111 21.45 -11.83 -13.50
CA GLY A 111 20.25 -12.09 -12.71
C GLY A 111 20.43 -11.86 -11.21
N VAL A 112 21.57 -11.33 -10.77
CA VAL A 112 21.94 -11.22 -9.34
C VAL A 112 21.41 -9.91 -8.74
N TYR A 113 20.90 -9.99 -7.50
CA TYR A 113 20.50 -8.82 -6.72
C TYR A 113 21.07 -8.87 -5.29
N ARG A 114 21.13 -7.70 -4.64
CA ARG A 114 21.68 -7.55 -3.29
C ARG A 114 21.04 -6.39 -2.54
N PHE A 115 20.78 -6.60 -1.26
CA PHE A 115 20.48 -5.57 -0.27
C PHE A 115 21.63 -5.46 0.73
N ASP A 116 22.00 -4.24 1.09
CA ASP A 116 23.00 -3.89 2.10
C ASP A 116 22.38 -2.96 3.16
N GLY A 117 22.97 -2.87 4.34
CA GLY A 117 22.49 -1.95 5.39
C GLY A 117 21.30 -2.47 6.21
N LEU A 118 20.85 -3.71 5.99
CA LEU A 118 19.70 -4.30 6.67
C LEU A 118 19.94 -4.47 8.17
N VAL A 119 18.90 -4.29 8.98
CA VAL A 119 18.94 -4.57 10.42
C VAL A 119 18.84 -6.08 10.65
N ALA A 120 19.29 -6.59 11.79
CA ALA A 120 19.04 -7.98 12.17
C ALA A 120 17.53 -8.21 12.40
N GLY A 121 16.92 -9.10 11.63
CA GLY A 121 15.48 -9.35 11.69
C GLY A 121 14.99 -10.26 10.56
N ASP A 122 13.70 -10.55 10.56
CA ASP A 122 13.03 -11.29 9.49
C ASP A 122 12.49 -10.32 8.43
N TYR A 123 12.71 -10.64 7.16
CA TYR A 123 12.24 -9.87 6.01
C TYR A 123 11.54 -10.78 5.00
N TYR A 124 10.62 -10.23 4.21
CA TYR A 124 10.02 -10.91 3.06
C TYR A 124 10.56 -10.32 1.76
N VAL A 125 10.70 -11.14 0.71
CA VAL A 125 11.19 -10.69 -0.60
C VAL A 125 10.21 -11.12 -1.68
N HIS A 126 9.90 -10.20 -2.60
CA HIS A 126 8.98 -10.35 -3.72
C HIS A 126 9.69 -9.99 -5.04
N THR A 127 9.22 -10.53 -6.17
CA THR A 127 9.65 -10.13 -7.52
C THR A 127 8.55 -9.33 -8.21
N ASP A 128 8.87 -8.13 -8.70
CA ASP A 128 8.07 -7.42 -9.70
C ASP A 128 8.82 -7.45 -11.04
N SER A 129 8.31 -8.27 -11.96
CA SER A 129 8.82 -8.45 -13.31
C SER A 129 8.21 -7.49 -14.33
N LEU A 130 7.40 -6.52 -13.88
CA LEU A 130 6.60 -5.62 -14.72
C LEU A 130 5.71 -6.36 -15.74
N GLY A 131 5.30 -7.59 -15.41
CA GLY A 131 4.36 -8.40 -16.18
C GLY A 131 4.96 -9.36 -17.21
N GLU A 132 6.29 -9.41 -17.38
CA GLU A 132 6.93 -10.40 -18.27
C GLU A 132 6.91 -11.83 -17.68
N PHE A 133 6.96 -11.95 -16.35
CA PHE A 133 7.00 -13.22 -15.63
C PHE A 133 5.91 -13.31 -14.55
N VAL A 134 5.75 -14.50 -13.98
CA VAL A 134 4.84 -14.74 -12.86
C VAL A 134 5.48 -14.25 -11.56
N ASP A 135 5.01 -13.11 -11.09
CA ASP A 135 5.44 -12.46 -9.85
C ASP A 135 5.15 -13.33 -8.60
N GLN A 136 6.15 -13.54 -7.75
CA GLN A 136 6.05 -14.38 -6.55
C GLN A 136 6.86 -13.85 -5.36
N TRP A 137 6.44 -14.26 -4.17
CA TRP A 137 7.23 -14.20 -2.94
C TRP A 137 8.28 -15.32 -2.92
N PHE A 138 9.29 -15.15 -2.08
CA PHE A 138 10.31 -16.19 -1.86
C PHE A 138 9.68 -17.53 -1.43
N ASP A 139 10.39 -18.64 -1.73
CA ASP A 139 9.96 -20.02 -1.49
C ASP A 139 8.73 -20.45 -2.33
N GLN A 140 8.61 -19.87 -3.53
CA GLN A 140 7.58 -20.18 -4.56
C GLN A 140 6.12 -19.89 -4.11
N VAL A 141 5.94 -18.92 -3.20
CA VAL A 141 4.61 -18.49 -2.73
C VAL A 141 4.04 -17.44 -3.72
N PRO A 142 2.88 -17.67 -4.39
CA PRO A 142 2.39 -16.77 -5.44
C PRO A 142 2.09 -15.34 -4.97
N GLY A 143 2.44 -14.33 -5.77
CA GLY A 143 2.26 -12.91 -5.41
C GLY A 143 0.81 -12.39 -5.47
N ALA A 144 -0.02 -12.97 -6.34
CA ALA A 144 -1.23 -12.33 -6.87
C ALA A 144 -2.55 -12.52 -6.07
N ALA A 145 -2.51 -12.82 -4.77
CA ALA A 145 -3.63 -13.47 -4.08
C ALA A 145 -4.75 -12.59 -3.48
N ASP A 146 -4.49 -11.43 -2.83
CA ASP A 146 -5.55 -10.68 -2.08
C ASP A 146 -5.25 -9.19 -1.84
N SER A 147 -4.66 -8.46 -2.80
CA SER A 147 -4.41 -7.03 -2.56
C SER A 147 -4.09 -6.15 -3.77
N LEU A 148 -4.42 -4.86 -3.62
CA LEU A 148 -3.83 -3.74 -4.39
C LEU A 148 -2.47 -3.28 -3.83
N PHE A 149 -2.00 -3.92 -2.76
CA PHE A 149 -0.76 -3.64 -2.03
C PHE A 149 -0.16 -4.98 -1.56
N TYR A 150 0.93 -5.45 -2.18
CA TYR A 150 1.53 -6.75 -1.86
C TYR A 150 1.74 -6.92 -0.34
N ASP A 151 1.10 -7.94 0.24
CA ASP A 151 1.04 -8.19 1.69
C ASP A 151 1.60 -9.60 1.97
N PRO A 152 2.82 -9.73 2.53
CA PRO A 152 3.44 -11.02 2.74
C PRO A 152 2.75 -11.84 3.84
N LEU A 153 2.12 -11.18 4.81
CA LEU A 153 1.49 -11.81 5.95
C LEU A 153 0.17 -12.49 5.54
N LYS A 154 -0.59 -11.86 4.63
CA LYS A 154 -1.74 -12.48 3.94
C LYS A 154 -1.32 -13.59 2.99
N ALA A 155 -0.27 -13.37 2.20
CA ALA A 155 0.20 -14.36 1.21
C ALA A 155 0.75 -15.64 1.88
N GLY A 156 1.13 -15.57 3.16
CA GLY A 156 1.79 -16.66 3.87
C GLY A 156 3.24 -16.84 3.41
N ALA A 157 3.89 -15.74 2.99
CA ALA A 157 5.25 -15.74 2.48
C ALA A 157 6.26 -16.25 3.52
N THR A 158 7.28 -17.00 3.07
CA THR A 158 8.33 -17.51 3.96
C THR A 158 9.25 -16.36 4.44
N PRO A 159 9.36 -16.09 5.75
CA PRO A 159 10.25 -15.05 6.27
C PRO A 159 11.72 -15.46 6.13
N ILE A 160 12.58 -14.50 5.81
CA ILE A 160 14.02 -14.67 5.62
C ILE A 160 14.76 -13.95 6.76
N ALA A 161 15.31 -14.74 7.68
CA ALA A 161 16.16 -14.22 8.76
C ALA A 161 17.47 -13.63 8.20
N VAL A 162 17.66 -12.33 8.38
CA VAL A 162 18.88 -11.57 8.07
C VAL A 162 19.74 -11.45 9.34
N PRO A 163 21.00 -11.90 9.32
CA PRO A 163 21.88 -11.83 10.47
C PRO A 163 22.37 -10.40 10.73
N ALA A 164 22.71 -10.07 11.98
CA ALA A 164 23.31 -8.78 12.31
C ALA A 164 24.62 -8.49 11.55
N THR A 165 25.41 -9.52 11.21
CA THR A 165 26.63 -9.35 10.42
C THR A 165 26.72 -10.38 9.30
N GLY A 166 27.36 -9.97 8.20
CA GLY A 166 27.61 -10.84 7.06
C GLY A 166 26.46 -10.86 6.07
N LEU A 167 26.28 -12.01 5.42
CA LEU A 167 25.43 -12.16 4.23
C LEU A 167 24.50 -13.37 4.35
N ARG A 168 23.19 -13.12 4.25
CA ARG A 168 22.18 -14.13 3.93
C ARG A 168 22.10 -14.29 2.41
N SER A 169 22.91 -15.18 1.85
CA SER A 169 22.86 -15.55 0.44
C SER A 169 21.96 -16.76 0.18
N GLY A 170 21.70 -17.04 -1.10
CA GLY A 170 20.95 -18.22 -1.56
C GLY A 170 19.45 -18.01 -1.65
N ILE A 171 18.99 -16.77 -1.78
CA ILE A 171 17.58 -16.44 -2.00
C ILE A 171 17.33 -16.46 -3.52
N ILE A 172 16.99 -17.63 -4.07
CA ILE A 172 16.87 -17.83 -5.52
C ILE A 172 15.41 -17.88 -5.92
N PHE A 173 15.06 -17.18 -7.00
CA PHE A 173 13.75 -17.21 -7.63
C PHE A 173 13.85 -17.86 -9.01
N ALA A 174 13.19 -18.99 -9.21
CA ALA A 174 12.90 -19.53 -10.53
C ALA A 174 11.49 -19.06 -10.94
N LEU A 175 11.39 -18.28 -12.02
CA LEU A 175 10.13 -17.71 -12.53
C LEU A 175 9.58 -18.50 -13.72
N ASP A 176 8.25 -18.54 -13.81
CA ASP A 176 7.53 -18.93 -15.02
C ASP A 176 7.26 -17.71 -15.90
N LEU A 177 7.29 -17.86 -17.23
CA LEU A 177 6.89 -16.80 -18.16
C LEU A 177 5.39 -16.51 -18.00
N ALA A 178 5.00 -15.23 -17.97
CA ALA A 178 3.60 -14.86 -17.86
C ALA A 178 2.84 -14.97 -19.19
N GLY A 179 1.55 -15.29 -19.08
CA GLY A 179 0.58 -15.01 -20.13
C GLY A 179 -0.05 -13.63 -19.95
N ALA A 180 -0.86 -13.23 -20.94
CA ALA A 180 -1.56 -11.96 -20.93
C ALA A 180 -2.95 -12.05 -21.58
N VAL A 181 -3.93 -11.35 -20.99
CA VAL A 181 -5.25 -11.13 -21.61
C VAL A 181 -5.25 -9.75 -22.26
N SER A 182 -5.57 -9.68 -23.56
CA SER A 182 -5.63 -8.42 -24.30
C SER A 182 -6.88 -8.31 -25.15
N GLY A 183 -7.31 -7.08 -25.44
CA GLY A 183 -8.55 -6.85 -26.18
C GLY A 183 -8.90 -5.38 -26.31
N ARG A 184 -10.20 -5.11 -26.51
CA ARG A 184 -10.76 -3.75 -26.66
C ARG A 184 -12.10 -3.63 -25.96
N VAL A 185 -12.29 -2.59 -25.15
CA VAL A 185 -13.58 -2.19 -24.58
C VAL A 185 -14.24 -1.15 -25.48
N THR A 186 -15.51 -1.36 -25.83
CA THR A 186 -16.27 -0.47 -26.70
C THR A 186 -17.66 -0.18 -26.17
N ASP A 187 -18.20 1.00 -26.49
CA ASP A 187 -19.60 1.34 -26.24
C ASP A 187 -20.55 0.72 -27.29
N ALA A 188 -21.85 0.95 -27.13
CA ALA A 188 -22.88 0.49 -28.05
C ALA A 188 -22.84 1.14 -29.45
N ALA A 189 -21.98 2.13 -29.67
CA ALA A 189 -21.67 2.74 -30.97
C ALA A 189 -20.32 2.28 -31.55
N SER A 190 -19.67 1.28 -30.93
CA SER A 190 -18.34 0.74 -31.26
C SER A 190 -17.17 1.74 -31.05
N ALA A 191 -17.43 2.87 -30.39
CA ALA A 191 -16.39 3.80 -29.97
C ALA A 191 -15.57 3.19 -28.82
N GLY A 192 -14.29 3.57 -28.71
CA GLY A 192 -13.41 3.06 -27.66
C GLY A 192 -13.74 3.67 -26.31
N VAL A 193 -13.91 2.84 -25.28
CA VAL A 193 -14.08 3.34 -23.91
C VAL A 193 -12.70 3.50 -23.29
N ALA A 194 -12.25 4.75 -23.17
CA ALA A 194 -10.93 5.08 -22.63
C ALA A 194 -10.95 5.23 -21.11
N ARG A 195 -9.86 4.82 -20.44
CA ARG A 195 -9.67 4.89 -18.98
C ARG A 195 -10.70 4.12 -18.14
N ALA A 196 -11.44 3.19 -18.73
CA ALA A 196 -12.06 2.09 -18.00
C ALA A 196 -10.98 1.10 -17.52
N TYR A 197 -11.17 0.51 -16.35
CA TYR A 197 -10.39 -0.63 -15.90
C TYR A 197 -10.91 -1.91 -16.56
N VAL A 198 -10.01 -2.87 -16.74
CA VAL A 198 -10.32 -4.26 -17.09
C VAL A 198 -9.72 -5.14 -16.01
N ASP A 199 -10.60 -5.66 -15.16
CA ASP A 199 -10.27 -6.45 -13.98
C ASP A 199 -10.28 -7.94 -14.32
N VAL A 200 -9.22 -8.66 -13.91
CA VAL A 200 -9.05 -10.10 -14.10
C VAL A 200 -9.21 -10.82 -12.77
N TYR A 201 -10.04 -11.85 -12.76
CA TYR A 201 -10.45 -12.62 -11.59
C TYR A 201 -10.18 -14.11 -11.76
N LEU A 202 -9.78 -14.79 -10.68
CA LEU A 202 -9.91 -16.25 -10.57
C LEU A 202 -11.39 -16.64 -10.47
N LEU A 203 -11.72 -17.87 -10.86
CA LEU A 203 -13.11 -18.38 -10.89
C LEU A 203 -13.77 -18.56 -9.50
N ASP A 204 -13.08 -18.25 -8.41
CA ASP A 204 -13.63 -18.20 -7.04
C ASP A 204 -14.16 -16.81 -6.62
N GLY A 205 -13.81 -15.75 -7.37
CA GLY A 205 -14.19 -14.36 -7.12
C GLY A 205 -13.02 -13.46 -6.72
N THR A 206 -11.82 -14.01 -6.59
CA THR A 206 -10.59 -13.28 -6.24
C THR A 206 -10.09 -12.45 -7.43
N ARG A 207 -9.97 -11.13 -7.28
CA ARG A 207 -9.35 -10.27 -8.32
C ARG A 207 -7.83 -10.33 -8.21
N VAL A 208 -7.15 -10.71 -9.30
CA VAL A 208 -5.69 -10.91 -9.32
C VAL A 208 -4.91 -9.78 -9.99
N ARG A 209 -5.47 -9.12 -11.02
CA ARG A 209 -4.81 -8.00 -11.72
C ARG A 209 -5.85 -7.09 -12.40
N SER A 210 -5.42 -5.90 -12.82
CA SER A 210 -6.22 -4.94 -13.57
C SER A 210 -5.34 -4.10 -14.49
N ALA A 211 -5.89 -3.63 -15.62
CA ALA A 211 -5.24 -2.64 -16.48
C ALA A 211 -6.21 -1.55 -16.94
N LEU A 212 -5.67 -0.38 -17.30
CA LEU A 212 -6.45 0.72 -17.88
C LEU A 212 -6.47 0.66 -19.41
N THR A 213 -7.64 0.93 -19.97
CA THR A 213 -7.86 1.09 -21.42
C THR A 213 -7.26 2.39 -21.97
N ASP A 214 -6.68 2.32 -23.17
CA ASP A 214 -6.12 3.46 -23.90
C ASP A 214 -7.19 4.36 -24.54
N SER A 215 -6.79 5.39 -25.28
CA SER A 215 -7.71 6.31 -25.97
C SER A 215 -8.55 5.69 -27.08
N LEU A 216 -8.22 4.47 -27.53
CA LEU A 216 -8.97 3.67 -28.50
C LEU A 216 -9.78 2.56 -27.82
N GLY A 217 -9.70 2.41 -26.50
CA GLY A 217 -10.32 1.36 -25.71
C GLY A 217 -9.52 0.06 -25.65
N ALA A 218 -8.31 0.00 -26.20
CA ALA A 218 -7.46 -1.19 -26.18
C ALA A 218 -6.83 -1.39 -24.78
N TYR A 219 -6.60 -2.65 -24.40
CA TYR A 219 -5.97 -3.02 -23.14
C TYR A 219 -5.10 -4.28 -23.26
N VAL A 220 -4.16 -4.42 -22.32
CA VAL A 220 -3.39 -5.64 -22.04
C VAL A 220 -3.34 -5.78 -20.51
N VAL A 221 -3.60 -6.98 -20.00
CA VAL A 221 -3.37 -7.40 -18.61
C VAL A 221 -2.37 -8.55 -18.68
N ASP A 222 -1.11 -8.22 -18.43
CA ASP A 222 0.08 -9.09 -18.43
C ASP A 222 0.32 -9.74 -17.06
N GLY A 223 1.46 -10.39 -16.82
CA GLY A 223 1.81 -10.92 -15.49
C GLY A 223 0.81 -11.93 -14.91
N LEU A 224 0.12 -12.69 -15.78
CA LEU A 224 -0.83 -13.72 -15.39
C LEU A 224 -0.17 -15.11 -15.46
N PRO A 225 -0.30 -15.96 -14.42
CA PRO A 225 -0.04 -17.39 -14.56
C PRO A 225 -0.87 -18.04 -15.68
N ALA A 226 -0.39 -19.15 -16.21
CA ALA A 226 -1.21 -20.00 -17.09
C ALA A 226 -2.42 -20.55 -16.29
N GLY A 227 -3.63 -20.43 -16.83
CA GLY A 227 -4.84 -20.70 -16.05
C GLY A 227 -6.15 -20.28 -16.70
N THR A 228 -7.22 -20.27 -15.90
CA THR A 228 -8.57 -19.92 -16.36
C THR A 228 -9.12 -18.75 -15.55
N TYR A 229 -9.47 -17.66 -16.22
CA TYR A 229 -9.83 -16.39 -15.61
C TYR A 229 -11.18 -15.86 -16.09
N ALA A 230 -11.90 -15.16 -15.20
CA ALA A 230 -13.02 -14.31 -15.56
C ALA A 230 -12.50 -12.86 -15.75
N VAL A 231 -13.06 -12.14 -16.71
CA VAL A 231 -12.58 -10.80 -17.09
C VAL A 231 -13.75 -9.84 -17.15
N ARG A 232 -13.67 -8.71 -16.45
CA ARG A 232 -14.75 -7.73 -16.25
C ARG A 232 -14.29 -6.33 -16.66
N THR A 233 -15.19 -5.52 -17.21
CA THR A 233 -15.00 -4.06 -17.24
C THR A 233 -15.34 -3.44 -15.89
N ASP A 234 -14.56 -2.47 -15.42
CA ASP A 234 -15.01 -1.50 -14.41
C ASP A 234 -14.88 -0.08 -14.99
N THR A 235 -16.04 0.50 -15.30
CA THR A 235 -16.15 1.83 -15.91
C THR A 235 -16.36 2.93 -14.87
N LEU A 236 -16.15 2.63 -13.57
CA LEU A 236 -16.41 3.52 -12.42
C LEU A 236 -17.85 4.08 -12.41
N GLY A 237 -18.81 3.32 -12.95
CA GLY A 237 -20.21 3.71 -13.11
C GLY A 237 -20.49 4.70 -14.26
N ALA A 238 -19.54 4.94 -15.15
CA ALA A 238 -19.77 5.75 -16.36
C ALA A 238 -20.62 5.02 -17.42
N LEU A 239 -20.53 3.69 -17.47
CA LEU A 239 -21.37 2.79 -18.26
C LEU A 239 -21.91 1.67 -17.35
N ARG A 240 -22.53 0.65 -17.96
CA ARG A 240 -22.91 -0.59 -17.28
C ARG A 240 -21.83 -1.63 -17.55
N ASP A 241 -21.25 -2.16 -16.49
CA ASP A 241 -20.15 -3.11 -16.54
C ASP A 241 -20.62 -4.51 -16.97
N GLU A 242 -19.73 -5.24 -17.66
CA GLU A 242 -19.99 -6.57 -18.20
C GLU A 242 -18.75 -7.47 -18.07
N TRP A 243 -19.00 -8.78 -17.96
CA TRP A 243 -18.03 -9.83 -18.15
C TRP A 243 -17.77 -10.07 -19.65
N HIS A 244 -16.62 -10.62 -20.03
CA HIS A 244 -16.22 -10.80 -21.44
C HIS A 244 -17.20 -11.63 -22.30
N ASP A 245 -18.01 -12.48 -21.68
CA ASP A 245 -19.05 -13.28 -22.34
C ASP A 245 -20.39 -12.53 -22.55
N GLY A 246 -20.45 -11.25 -22.17
CA GLY A 246 -21.65 -10.42 -22.21
C GLY A 246 -22.57 -10.55 -21.00
N THR A 247 -22.18 -11.32 -19.97
CA THR A 247 -22.92 -11.38 -18.71
C THR A 247 -22.80 -10.07 -17.95
N VAL A 248 -23.89 -9.63 -17.32
CA VAL A 248 -23.95 -8.36 -16.60
C VAL A 248 -23.17 -8.43 -15.27
N ALA A 249 -22.32 -7.45 -14.99
CA ALA A 249 -21.83 -7.20 -13.64
C ALA A 249 -22.81 -6.24 -12.94
N PHE A 250 -23.46 -6.70 -11.87
CA PHE A 250 -24.55 -5.95 -11.21
C PHE A 250 -24.11 -5.10 -10.00
N ASP A 251 -22.87 -5.26 -9.54
CA ASP A 251 -22.25 -4.54 -8.41
C ASP A 251 -20.74 -4.43 -8.72
N SER A 252 -20.13 -3.25 -8.58
CA SER A 252 -18.69 -3.10 -8.84
C SER A 252 -17.80 -3.64 -7.72
N VAL A 253 -18.35 -3.84 -6.52
CA VAL A 253 -17.65 -4.37 -5.34
C VAL A 253 -17.74 -5.89 -5.25
N ASN A 254 -18.89 -6.48 -5.62
CA ASN A 254 -19.10 -7.93 -5.66
C ASN A 254 -19.91 -8.33 -6.92
N PRO A 255 -19.28 -8.38 -8.11
CA PRO A 255 -20.00 -8.43 -9.39
C PRO A 255 -20.81 -9.70 -9.65
N GLY A 256 -20.53 -10.78 -8.92
CA GLY A 256 -21.25 -12.06 -9.03
C GLY A 256 -20.89 -12.83 -10.31
N MET A 257 -20.30 -14.02 -10.15
CA MET A 257 -19.79 -14.81 -11.29
C MET A 257 -20.70 -15.99 -11.68
N ALA A 258 -21.98 -15.94 -11.30
CA ALA A 258 -22.94 -17.01 -11.58
C ALA A 258 -23.25 -17.11 -13.09
N GLY A 259 -22.62 -18.09 -13.75
CA GLY A 259 -22.76 -18.34 -15.20
C GLY A 259 -21.66 -17.74 -16.07
N VAL A 260 -20.69 -17.03 -15.48
CA VAL A 260 -19.58 -16.40 -16.21
C VAL A 260 -18.63 -17.47 -16.76
N GLN A 261 -18.30 -17.37 -18.04
CA GLN A 261 -17.36 -18.26 -18.71
C GLN A 261 -15.91 -17.86 -18.42
N GLY A 262 -15.02 -18.86 -18.30
CA GLY A 262 -13.59 -18.64 -18.15
C GLY A 262 -12.86 -18.52 -19.48
N LEU A 263 -11.98 -17.52 -19.60
CA LEU A 263 -10.98 -17.40 -20.65
C LEU A 263 -9.72 -18.19 -20.24
N GLN A 264 -9.09 -18.90 -21.18
CA GLN A 264 -7.80 -19.56 -20.94
C GLN A 264 -6.64 -18.59 -21.22
N VAL A 265 -5.59 -18.69 -20.40
CA VAL A 265 -4.28 -18.03 -20.53
C VAL A 265 -3.21 -19.11 -20.54
#